data_AF-A0A1I7YQJ3-F1
#
_entry.id   AF-A0A1I7YQJ3-F1
#
_cell.length_a   1.000
_cell.length_b   1.000
_cell.length_c   1.000
_cell.angle_alpha   90.00
_cell.angle_beta   90.00
_cell.angle_gamma   90.00
#
_symmetry.space_group_name_H-M   'P 1'
#
loop_
_entity.id
_entity.type
_entity.pdbx_description
1 polymer ?
#
loop_
_entity_poly.entity_id
_entity_poly.type
_entity_poly.pdbx_seq_one_letter_code
_entity_poly.pdbx_strand_id
1 'polypeptide(L)'
;MRSNYQGERNTVTEPLHSILSEGQKAGAWSVADVDLTAWVIYQGMHGAVDNMGLETAEQWATMEDNLVTLFVSMLGATSSCRKK
;
A
#
# COMPACT_ATOMS: atom_id res chain seq x y z
N MET A 1 -27.26 1.17 -10.75
CA MET A 1 -26.03 1.98 -10.91
C MET A 1 -24.90 1.21 -10.23
N ARG A 2 -24.06 0.49 -10.97
CA ARG A 2 -22.84 -0.11 -10.37
C ARG A 2 -21.91 1.06 -10.07
N SER A 3 -21.58 1.25 -8.79
CA SER A 3 -20.74 2.35 -8.36
C SER A 3 -19.39 2.28 -9.06
N ASN A 4 -18.93 3.39 -9.65
CA ASN A 4 -17.57 3.52 -10.22
C ASN A 4 -16.48 3.13 -9.21
N TYR A 5 -16.81 3.22 -7.91
CA TYR A 5 -15.99 2.75 -6.81
C TYR A 5 -15.60 1.26 -6.92
N GLN A 6 -16.46 0.40 -7.47
CA GLN A 6 -16.10 -1.02 -7.65
C GLN A 6 -15.03 -1.22 -8.72
N GLY A 7 -15.01 -0.37 -9.76
CA GLY A 7 -14.01 -0.43 -10.82
C GLY A 7 -12.64 0.04 -10.34
N GLU A 8 -12.59 1.22 -9.74
CA GLU A 8 -11.36 1.82 -9.16
C GLU A 8 -10.73 0.89 -8.11
N ARG A 9 -11.56 0.39 -7.20
CA ARG A 9 -11.16 -0.57 -6.18
C ARG A 9 -10.51 -1.81 -6.78
N ASN A 10 -11.13 -2.44 -7.78
CA ASN A 10 -10.54 -3.61 -8.43
C ASN A 10 -9.22 -3.28 -9.14
N THR A 11 -9.10 -2.11 -9.77
CA THR A 11 -7.85 -1.69 -10.44
C THR A 11 -6.67 -1.48 -9.49
N VAL A 12 -6.90 -1.31 -8.19
CA VAL A 12 -5.84 -1.18 -7.19
C VAL A 12 -5.65 -2.48 -6.39
N THR A 13 -6.74 -3.12 -5.94
CA THR A 13 -6.65 -4.30 -5.09
C THR A 13 -6.14 -5.54 -5.86
N GLU A 14 -6.44 -5.68 -7.15
CA GLU A 14 -5.94 -6.81 -7.95
C GLU A 14 -4.41 -6.75 -8.15
N PRO A 15 -3.81 -5.60 -8.56
CA PRO A 15 -2.36 -5.46 -8.57
C PRO A 15 -1.72 -5.64 -7.19
N LEU A 16 -2.32 -5.07 -6.14
CA LEU A 16 -1.81 -5.24 -4.77
C LEU A 16 -1.78 -6.71 -4.35
N HIS A 17 -2.86 -7.45 -4.61
CA HIS A 17 -2.91 -8.88 -4.35
C HIS A 17 -1.80 -9.64 -5.09
N SER A 18 -1.58 -9.31 -6.37
CA SER A 18 -0.51 -9.92 -7.17
C SER A 18 0.87 -9.64 -6.58
N ILE A 19 1.19 -8.38 -6.28
CA ILE A 19 2.46 -7.98 -5.67
C ILE A 19 2.69 -8.71 -4.35
N LEU A 20 1.70 -8.67 -3.45
CA LEU A 20 1.78 -9.28 -2.14
C LEU A 20 1.94 -10.80 -2.22
N SER A 21 1.21 -11.45 -3.12
CA SER A 21 1.32 -12.89 -3.39
C SER A 21 2.72 -13.28 -3.87
N GLU A 22 3.22 -12.58 -4.89
CA GLU A 22 4.52 -12.90 -5.47
C GLU A 22 5.67 -12.62 -4.51
N GLY A 23 5.62 -11.52 -3.74
CA GLY A 23 6.62 -11.26 -2.72
C GLY A 23 6.59 -12.27 -1.56
N GLN A 24 5.42 -12.80 -1.20
CA GLN A 24 5.33 -13.88 -0.21
C GLN A 24 5.91 -15.19 -0.75
N LYS A 25 5.63 -15.54 -2.02
CA LYS A 25 6.24 -16.71 -2.68
C LYS A 25 7.76 -16.58 -2.81
N ALA A 26 8.25 -15.36 -3.05
CA ALA A 26 9.67 -15.05 -3.12
C ALA A 26 10.37 -14.96 -1.75
N GLY A 27 9.62 -15.05 -0.64
CA GLY A 27 10.15 -14.91 0.72
C GLY A 27 10.58 -13.48 1.08
N ALA A 28 10.14 -12.47 0.33
CA ALA A 28 10.43 -11.06 0.61
C ALA A 28 9.67 -10.55 1.85
N TRP A 29 8.49 -11.11 2.12
CA TRP A 29 7.65 -10.83 3.27
C TRP A 29 6.78 -12.03 3.64
N SER A 30 6.15 -11.98 4.81
CA SER A 30 5.14 -12.95 5.23
C SER A 30 3.97 -12.21 5.88
N VAL A 31 2.79 -12.35 5.28
CA VAL A 31 1.54 -11.77 5.77
C VAL A 31 0.55 -12.88 6.11
N ALA A 32 -0.32 -12.61 7.09
CA ALA A 32 -1.29 -13.60 7.57
C ALA A 32 -2.36 -13.92 6.51
N ASP A 33 -2.80 -12.91 5.75
CA ASP A 33 -3.80 -13.01 4.71
C ASP A 33 -3.52 -11.96 3.63
N VAL A 34 -3.31 -12.42 2.39
CA VAL A 34 -2.90 -11.55 1.27
C VAL A 34 -4.04 -10.62 0.85
N ASP A 35 -5.26 -11.14 0.75
CA ASP A 35 -6.44 -10.37 0.34
C ASP A 35 -6.74 -9.29 1.36
N LEU A 36 -6.80 -9.66 2.64
CA LEU A 36 -7.04 -8.72 3.73
C LEU A 36 -5.94 -7.66 3.80
N THR A 37 -4.68 -8.03 3.57
CA THR A 37 -3.57 -7.07 3.54
C THR A 37 -3.73 -6.08 2.38
N ALA A 38 -4.08 -6.53 1.18
CA ALA A 38 -4.35 -5.65 0.04
C ALA A 38 -5.48 -4.66 0.36
N TRP A 39 -6.55 -5.12 1.04
CA TRP A 39 -7.64 -4.27 1.48
C TRP A 39 -7.21 -3.23 2.51
N VAL A 40 -6.43 -3.62 3.51
CA VAL A 40 -5.95 -2.69 4.54
C VAL A 40 -5.06 -1.61 3.94
N ILE A 41 -4.18 -1.97 2.99
CA ILE A 41 -3.34 -1.00 2.27
C ILE A 41 -4.21 -0.03 1.46
N TYR A 42 -5.16 -0.55 0.66
CA TYR A 42 -6.05 0.26 -0.16
C TYR A 42 -6.87 1.25 0.68
N GLN A 43 -7.51 0.77 1.76
CA GLN A 43 -8.32 1.62 2.63
C GLN A 43 -7.46 2.59 3.45
N GLY A 44 -6.29 2.16 3.91
CA GLY A 44 -5.34 3.02 4.65
C GLY A 44 -4.84 4.17 3.79
N MET A 45 -4.53 3.91 2.51
CA MET A 45 -4.13 4.95 1.55
C MET A 45 -5.23 5.99 1.37
N HIS A 46 -6.47 5.57 1.08
CA HIS A 46 -7.59 6.50 0.94
C HIS A 46 -7.82 7.31 2.23
N GLY A 47 -7.83 6.64 3.38
CA GLY A 47 -7.97 7.32 4.67
C GLY A 47 -6.90 8.38 4.92
N ALA A 48 -5.64 8.12 4.56
CA ALA A 48 -4.56 9.09 4.68
C ALA A 48 -4.75 10.28 3.72
N VAL A 49 -5.00 10.00 2.44
CA VAL A 49 -5.21 11.01 1.39
C VAL A 49 -6.39 11.93 1.73
N ASP A 50 -7.50 11.36 2.19
CA ASP A 50 -8.74 12.10 2.47
C ASP A 50 -8.61 13.04 3.68
N ASN A 51 -7.69 12.78 4.61
CA ASN A 51 -7.64 13.48 5.90
C ASN A 51 -6.43 14.42 6.06
N MET A 52 -5.41 14.34 5.21
CA MET A 52 -4.16 15.08 5.45
C MET A 52 -4.12 16.51 4.93
N GLY A 53 -5.10 16.94 4.12
CA GLY A 53 -5.23 18.33 3.70
C GLY A 53 -3.97 18.90 3.03
N LEU A 54 -3.36 18.11 2.13
CA LEU A 54 -2.10 18.47 1.47
C LEU A 54 -2.36 19.46 0.32
N GLU A 55 -1.62 20.55 0.29
CA GLU A 55 -1.83 21.67 -0.64
C GLU A 55 -0.68 21.83 -1.65
N THR A 56 0.53 21.37 -1.31
CA THR A 56 1.72 21.56 -2.16
C THR A 56 2.28 20.24 -2.68
N ALA A 57 2.93 20.29 -3.85
CA ALA A 57 3.56 19.11 -4.45
C ALA A 57 4.63 18.47 -3.53
N GLU A 58 5.34 19.28 -2.74
CA GLU A 58 6.34 18.80 -1.77
C GLU A 58 5.69 18.02 -0.62
N GLN A 59 4.53 18.48 -0.14
CA GLN A 59 3.74 17.77 0.86
C GLN A 59 3.24 16.42 0.33
N TRP A 60 2.79 16.38 -0.93
CA TRP A 60 2.39 15.14 -1.60
C TRP A 60 3.56 14.17 -1.76
N ALA A 61 4.73 14.63 -2.21
CA ALA A 61 5.91 13.79 -2.34
C ALA A 61 6.34 13.19 -0.98
N THR A 62 6.32 14.00 0.08
CA THR A 62 6.63 13.53 1.45
C THR A 62 5.61 12.50 1.94
N MET A 63 4.33 12.69 1.63
CA MET A 63 3.26 11.75 1.97
C MET A 63 3.44 10.40 1.27
N GLU A 64 3.74 10.42 -0.03
CA GLU A 64 3.97 9.20 -0.81
C GLU A 64 5.10 8.36 -0.21
N ASP A 65 6.25 8.99 0.09
CA ASP A 65 7.39 8.31 0.71
C ASP A 65 7.03 7.72 2.09
N ASN A 66 6.25 8.45 2.88
CA ASN A 66 5.80 7.98 4.20
C ASN A 66 4.84 6.79 4.10
N LEU A 67 3.87 6.82 3.18
CA LEU A 67 2.94 5.71 2.96
C LEU A 67 3.65 4.46 2.46
N VAL A 68 4.57 4.60 1.51
CA VAL A 68 5.39 3.47 1.04
C VAL A 68 6.21 2.89 2.18
N THR A 69 6.90 3.74 2.95
CA THR A 69 7.70 3.30 4.10
C THR A 69 6.86 2.57 5.13
N LEU A 70 5.68 3.10 5.46
CA LEU A 70 4.74 2.50 6.42
C LEU A 70 4.26 1.13 5.94
N PHE A 71 3.73 1.04 4.73
CA PHE A 71 3.16 -0.21 4.22
C PHE A 71 4.21 -1.28 4.03
N VAL A 72 5.39 -0.96 3.50
CA VAL A 72 6.49 -1.93 3.36
C VAL A 72 6.94 -2.46 4.74
N SER A 73 7.01 -1.58 5.74
CA SER A 73 7.35 -1.99 7.11
C SER A 73 6.29 -2.92 7.71
N MET A 74 5.00 -2.69 7.42
CA MET A 74 3.91 -3.56 7.86
C MET A 74 3.97 -4.98 7.28
N LEU A 75 4.56 -5.15 6.09
CA LEU A 75 4.77 -6.47 5.48
C LEU A 75 5.86 -7.29 6.20
N GLY A 76 6.52 -6.71 7.21
CA GLY A 76 7.64 -7.36 7.88
C GLY A 76 8.90 -7.40 7.01
N ALA A 77 8.96 -6.58 5.94
CA ALA A 77 10.18 -6.37 5.20
C ALA A 77 11.21 -5.74 6.14
N THR A 78 12.10 -6.57 6.70
CA THR A 78 13.24 -6.05 7.46
C THR A 78 14.02 -5.14 6.54
N SER A 79 14.32 -3.92 6.99
CA SER A 79 15.19 -2.98 6.29
C SER A 79 16.62 -3.53 6.27
N SER A 80 16.84 -4.61 5.52
CA SER A 80 18.15 -5.14 5.21
C SER A 80 18.65 -4.35 3.99
N CYS A 81 19.68 -3.54 4.24
CA CYS A 81 20.44 -2.75 3.26
C CYS A 81 19.93 -1.31 3.00
N ARG A 82 20.08 -0.42 3.98
CA ARG A 82 20.55 0.95 3.70
C ARG A 82 22.03 0.99 4.06
N LYS A 83 22.93 0.78 3.08
CA LYS A 83 24.36 1.06 3.29
C LYS A 83 24.51 2.54 3.61
N LYS A 84 25.07 2.84 4.77
CA LYS A 84 25.62 4.16 5.11
C LYS A 84 26.83 4.44 4.24
#